data_AF-A0A4R2AYV9-F1
#
_entry.id   AF-A0A4R2AYV9-F1
#
_cell.length_a   1.000
_cell.length_b   1.000
_cell.length_c   1.000
_cell.angle_alpha   90.00
_cell.angle_beta   90.00
_cell.angle_gamma   90.00
#
_symmetry.space_group_name_H-M   'P 1'
#
loop_
_entity.id
_entity.type
_entity.pdbx_description
1 polymer ?
#
loop_
_entity_poly.entity_id
_entity_poly.type
_entity_poly.pdbx_seq_one_letter_code
_entity_poly.pdbx_strand_id
1 'polypeptide(L)'
;MKTCPYCGSLVELICSQFQCNYCELTLYPEDVQEDGDRKDFLPVSQPSYTELRKSTSELMELTTIELLYLLKFARAERRGIYANRKVFIQALKEGVEECVEGIRYTFNEYEYWTRKCFVLENLIRERMGYIPEKISDSYLDEIITKMKESQQKVMMISAGKSIVAGQKLTDYKRT
;
A
#
# COMPACT_ATOMS: atom_id res chain seq x y z
N MET A 1 19.80 -13.22 -15.19
CA MET A 1 20.67 -13.43 -14.00
C MET A 1 19.84 -13.26 -12.74
N LYS A 2 20.00 -14.08 -11.69
CA LYS A 2 19.23 -13.91 -10.45
C LYS A 2 19.77 -12.75 -9.63
N THR A 3 18.92 -11.81 -9.23
CA THR A 3 19.30 -10.55 -8.60
C THR A 3 18.45 -10.21 -7.38
N CYS A 4 19.04 -9.47 -6.45
CA CYS A 4 18.39 -8.98 -5.24
C CYS A 4 17.30 -7.93 -5.58
N PRO A 5 16.07 -8.02 -5.04
CA PRO A 5 14.98 -7.08 -5.29
C PRO A 5 15.24 -5.66 -4.76
N TYR A 6 16.25 -5.48 -3.90
CA TYR A 6 16.54 -4.21 -3.23
C TYR A 6 17.71 -3.44 -3.84
N CYS A 7 18.75 -4.14 -4.29
CA CYS A 7 19.98 -3.50 -4.78
C CYS A 7 20.40 -3.91 -6.20
N GLY A 8 19.75 -4.91 -6.81
CA GLY A 8 20.11 -5.41 -8.14
C GLY A 8 21.39 -6.27 -8.19
N SER A 9 22.12 -6.45 -7.07
CA SER A 9 23.29 -7.32 -7.02
C SER A 9 22.92 -8.79 -7.29
N LEU A 10 23.88 -9.54 -7.82
CA LEU A 10 23.78 -10.99 -7.92
C LEU A 10 23.55 -11.63 -6.55
N VAL A 11 22.74 -12.69 -6.53
CA VAL A 11 22.46 -13.48 -5.34
C VAL A 11 23.03 -14.89 -5.49
N GLU A 12 23.50 -15.44 -4.38
CA GLU A 12 24.08 -16.79 -4.31
C GLU A 12 23.08 -17.76 -3.69
N LEU A 13 22.94 -18.95 -4.26
CA LEU A 13 22.06 -19.99 -3.72
C LEU A 13 22.83 -20.81 -2.66
N ILE A 14 22.38 -20.76 -1.42
CA ILE A 14 22.97 -21.48 -0.27
C ILE A 14 21.85 -22.21 0.46
N CYS A 15 21.95 -23.54 0.56
CA CYS A 15 20.99 -24.39 1.29
C CYS A 15 19.51 -24.08 0.99
N SER A 16 19.17 -23.94 -0.30
CA SER A 16 17.81 -23.63 -0.79
C SER A 16 17.30 -22.21 -0.57
N GLN A 17 18.14 -21.29 -0.09
CA GLN A 17 17.82 -19.87 0.04
C GLN A 17 18.82 -19.02 -0.71
N PHE A 18 18.41 -17.81 -1.11
CA PHE A 18 19.30 -16.90 -1.80
C PHE A 18 19.90 -15.90 -0.82
N GLN A 19 21.20 -15.66 -0.90
CA GLN A 19 21.88 -14.65 -0.10
C GLN A 19 22.37 -13.51 -0.97
N CYS A 20 22.08 -12.28 -0.52
CA CYS A 20 22.63 -11.06 -1.10
C CYS A 20 23.74 -10.53 -0.20
N ASN A 21 24.99 -10.64 -0.65
CA ASN A 21 26.16 -10.17 0.10
C ASN A 21 26.18 -8.66 0.32
N TYR A 22 25.59 -7.87 -0.59
CA TYR A 22 25.53 -6.41 -0.46
C TYR A 22 24.52 -5.96 0.59
N CYS A 23 23.32 -6.56 0.59
CA CYS A 23 22.26 -6.19 1.53
C CYS A 23 22.38 -6.93 2.86
N GLU A 24 23.23 -7.95 2.95
CA GLU A 24 23.30 -8.88 4.10
C GLU A 24 21.94 -9.51 4.40
N LEU A 25 21.21 -9.88 3.34
CA LEU A 25 19.85 -10.41 3.43
C LEU A 25 19.77 -11.82 2.86
N THR A 26 19.00 -12.65 3.55
CA THR A 26 18.49 -13.92 3.04
C THR A 26 17.13 -13.69 2.40
N LEU A 27 16.98 -14.16 1.17
CA LEU A 27 15.80 -13.99 0.33
C LEU A 27 15.16 -15.35 0.07
N TYR A 28 13.83 -15.37 0.13
CA TYR A 28 13.05 -16.51 -0.33
C TYR A 28 13.07 -16.58 -1.86
N PRO A 29 12.96 -17.78 -2.46
CA PRO A 29 12.96 -17.94 -3.92
C PRO A 29 11.95 -17.06 -4.66
N GLU A 30 10.77 -16.83 -4.07
CA GLU A 30 9.70 -15.98 -4.59
C GLU A 30 10.02 -14.48 -4.61
N ASP A 31 10.98 -14.03 -3.81
CA ASP A 31 11.40 -12.62 -3.73
C ASP A 31 12.54 -12.28 -4.68
N VAL A 32 13.23 -13.29 -5.22
CA VAL A 32 14.38 -13.11 -6.12
C VAL A 32 13.90 -12.63 -7.49
N GLN A 33 14.57 -11.59 -7.99
CA GLN A 33 14.25 -10.98 -9.29
C GLN A 33 15.23 -11.45 -10.35
N GLU A 34 14.99 -11.03 -11.60
CA GLU A 34 15.86 -11.31 -12.73
C GLU A 34 16.42 -10.02 -13.32
N ASP A 35 17.70 -10.05 -13.68
CA ASP A 35 18.37 -9.02 -14.49
C ASP A 35 18.24 -7.59 -13.95
N GLY A 36 18.17 -7.46 -12.62
CA GLY A 36 18.08 -6.17 -11.92
C GLY A 36 16.65 -5.63 -11.81
N ASP A 37 15.64 -6.42 -12.17
CA ASP A 37 14.24 -6.04 -12.04
C ASP A 37 13.87 -5.75 -10.58
N ARG A 38 12.87 -4.87 -10.42
CA ARG A 38 12.30 -4.52 -9.12
C ARG A 38 11.12 -5.41 -8.82
N LYS A 39 10.98 -5.79 -7.55
CA LYS A 39 9.83 -6.54 -7.06
C LYS A 39 8.53 -5.79 -7.36
N ASP A 40 7.57 -6.51 -7.94
CA ASP A 40 6.24 -5.98 -8.21
C ASP A 40 5.37 -6.01 -6.94
N PHE A 41 4.71 -4.89 -6.68
CA PHE A 41 3.76 -4.72 -5.57
C PHE A 41 2.36 -4.35 -6.08
N LEU A 42 2.12 -4.41 -7.38
CA LEU A 42 0.78 -4.25 -7.93
C LEU A 42 -0.02 -5.53 -7.70
N PRO A 43 -1.26 -5.43 -7.17
CA PRO A 43 -2.12 -6.58 -7.04
C PRO A 43 -2.58 -7.05 -8.43
N VAL A 44 -2.84 -8.36 -8.56
CA VAL A 44 -3.36 -8.98 -9.80
C VAL A 44 -4.69 -8.36 -10.23
N SER A 45 -5.51 -7.93 -9.26
CA SER A 45 -6.78 -7.28 -9.49
C SER A 45 -7.07 -6.25 -8.40
N GLN A 46 -7.95 -5.30 -8.70
CA GLN A 46 -8.46 -4.37 -7.70
C GLN A 46 -9.14 -5.13 -6.54
N PRO A 47 -8.89 -4.75 -5.28
CA PRO A 47 -9.59 -5.33 -4.14
C PRO A 47 -11.09 -5.18 -4.21
N SER A 48 -11.80 -6.13 -3.62
CA SER A 48 -13.26 -6.10 -3.53
C SER A 48 -13.75 -5.65 -2.15
N TYR A 49 -15.04 -5.31 -2.05
CA TYR A 49 -15.66 -4.91 -0.78
C TYR A 49 -15.64 -6.02 0.30
N THR A 50 -15.63 -7.30 -0.10
CA THR A 50 -15.64 -8.42 0.86
C THR A 50 -14.36 -8.47 1.68
N GLU A 51 -13.25 -7.96 1.14
CA GLU A 51 -11.95 -7.91 1.82
C GLU A 51 -11.94 -6.93 3.00
N LEU A 52 -12.91 -6.03 3.12
CA LEU A 52 -13.13 -5.24 4.34
C LEU A 52 -13.44 -6.13 5.56
N ARG A 53 -13.83 -7.39 5.36
CA ARG A 53 -14.07 -8.34 6.44
C ARG A 53 -12.80 -9.06 6.93
N LYS A 54 -11.67 -8.93 6.22
CA LYS A 54 -10.38 -9.48 6.65
C LYS A 54 -10.00 -8.99 8.06
N SER A 55 -9.39 -9.87 8.85
CA SER A 55 -8.79 -9.55 10.14
C SER A 55 -7.63 -8.56 9.98
N THR A 56 -7.20 -7.95 11.08
CA THR A 56 -6.06 -7.02 11.04
C THR A 56 -4.77 -7.70 10.56
N SER A 57 -4.52 -8.95 10.95
CA SER A 57 -3.36 -9.73 10.49
C SER A 57 -3.40 -9.96 8.98
N GLU A 58 -4.55 -10.35 8.42
CA GLU A 58 -4.69 -10.51 6.97
C GLU A 58 -4.55 -9.17 6.22
N LEU A 59 -4.97 -8.06 6.82
CA LEU A 59 -4.77 -6.72 6.24
C LEU A 59 -3.30 -6.30 6.25
N MET A 60 -2.51 -6.72 7.25
CA MET A 60 -1.07 -6.43 7.32
C MET A 60 -0.28 -7.05 6.16
N GLU A 61 -0.80 -8.12 5.56
CA GLU A 61 -0.19 -8.81 4.41
C GLU A 61 -0.50 -8.14 3.06
N LEU A 62 -1.55 -7.32 2.98
CA LEU A 62 -1.92 -6.61 1.76
C LEU A 62 -0.88 -5.54 1.40
N THR A 63 -0.77 -5.19 0.13
CA THR A 63 0.06 -4.08 -0.37
C THR A 63 -0.53 -2.72 0.01
N THR A 64 0.27 -1.66 -0.05
CA THR A 64 -0.20 -0.31 0.31
C THR A 64 -1.32 0.18 -0.62
N ILE A 65 -1.25 -0.15 -1.90
CA ILE A 65 -2.29 0.24 -2.86
C ILE A 65 -3.61 -0.47 -2.56
N GLU A 66 -3.57 -1.74 -2.15
CA GLU A 66 -4.78 -2.47 -1.73
C GLU A 66 -5.40 -1.85 -0.48
N LEU A 67 -4.59 -1.50 0.53
CA LEU A 67 -5.08 -0.80 1.71
C LEU A 67 -5.76 0.54 1.38
N LEU A 68 -5.24 1.29 0.40
CA LEU A 68 -5.85 2.54 -0.05
C LEU A 68 -7.22 2.31 -0.70
N TYR A 69 -7.37 1.27 -1.53
CA TYR A 69 -8.68 0.87 -2.05
C TYR A 69 -9.66 0.52 -0.92
N LEU A 70 -9.23 -0.30 0.04
CA LEU A 70 -10.08 -0.67 1.16
C LEU A 70 -10.46 0.54 2.03
N LEU A 71 -9.54 1.48 2.27
CA LEU A 71 -9.86 2.70 3.02
C LEU A 71 -10.88 3.57 2.28
N LYS A 72 -10.79 3.67 0.95
CA LYS A 72 -11.80 4.35 0.13
C LYS A 72 -13.19 3.73 0.34
N PHE A 73 -13.29 2.40 0.28
CA PHE A 73 -14.55 1.68 0.47
C PHE A 73 -15.09 1.82 1.89
N ALA A 74 -14.26 1.61 2.92
CA ALA A 74 -14.65 1.74 4.33
C ALA A 74 -15.18 3.15 4.65
N ARG A 75 -14.53 4.19 4.11
CA ARG A 75 -15.01 5.58 4.25
C ARG A 75 -16.35 5.81 3.54
N ALA A 76 -16.60 5.15 2.42
CA ALA A 76 -17.89 5.21 1.74
C ALA A 76 -19.00 4.57 2.57
N GLU A 77 -18.77 3.37 3.10
CA GLU A 77 -19.71 2.67 3.99
C GLU A 77 -20.03 3.50 5.25
N ARG A 78 -19.00 4.01 5.93
CA ARG A 78 -19.17 4.87 7.11
C ARG A 78 -20.03 6.10 6.82
N ARG A 79 -19.82 6.75 5.67
CA ARG A 79 -20.63 7.90 5.23
C ARG A 79 -22.08 7.49 4.95
N GLY A 80 -22.28 6.36 4.27
CA GLY A 80 -23.61 5.82 3.97
C GLY A 80 -24.41 5.51 5.23
N ILE A 81 -23.81 4.80 6.19
CA ILE A 81 -24.46 4.50 7.48
C ILE A 81 -24.78 5.78 8.26
N TYR A 82 -23.87 6.76 8.27
CA TYR A 82 -24.13 8.04 8.92
C TYR A 82 -25.30 8.81 8.27
N ALA A 83 -25.41 8.78 6.94
CA ALA A 83 -26.54 9.37 6.23
C ALA A 83 -27.87 8.66 6.59
N ASN A 84 -27.88 7.32 6.57
CA ASN A 84 -29.05 6.52 6.95
C ASN A 84 -29.48 6.80 8.40
N ARG A 85 -28.52 6.92 9.32
CA ARG A 85 -28.79 7.26 10.72
C ARG A 85 -29.55 8.59 10.86
N LYS A 86 -29.20 9.60 10.07
CA LYS A 86 -29.91 10.90 10.10
C LYS A 86 -31.39 10.75 9.70
N VAL A 87 -31.67 9.88 8.72
CA VAL A 87 -33.05 9.60 8.27
C VAL A 87 -33.85 8.95 9.39
N PHE A 88 -33.32 7.91 10.04
CA PHE A 88 -34.02 7.25 11.15
C PHE A 88 -34.26 8.17 12.35
N ILE A 89 -33.28 9.00 12.70
CA ILE A 89 -33.45 10.00 13.78
C ILE A 89 -34.55 11.00 13.43
N GLN A 90 -34.64 11.42 12.17
CA GLN A 90 -35.68 12.34 11.73
C GLN A 90 -37.07 11.68 11.78
N ALA A 91 -37.20 10.44 11.30
CA ALA A 91 -38.46 9.69 11.37
C ALA A 91 -38.94 9.48 12.82
N LEU A 92 -38.02 9.22 13.76
CA LEU A 92 -38.34 9.11 15.18
C LEU A 92 -38.91 10.44 15.74
N LYS A 93 -38.35 11.59 15.35
CA LYS A 93 -38.86 12.91 15.75
C LYS A 93 -40.26 13.20 15.20
N GLU A 94 -40.61 12.59 14.08
CA GLU A 94 -41.92 12.70 13.44
C GLU A 94 -42.94 11.68 13.99
N GLY A 95 -42.55 10.90 15.01
CA GLY A 95 -43.44 9.99 15.73
C GLY A 95 -43.51 8.57 15.17
N VAL A 96 -42.59 8.18 14.29
CA VAL A 96 -42.52 6.81 13.75
C VAL A 96 -41.73 5.92 14.71
N GLU A 97 -42.42 5.29 15.66
CA GLU A 97 -41.80 4.46 16.72
C GLU A 97 -41.13 3.17 16.19
N GLU A 98 -41.52 2.69 15.01
CA GLU A 98 -40.96 1.49 14.36
C GLU A 98 -39.48 1.66 13.93
N CYS A 99 -38.90 2.85 14.09
CA CYS A 99 -37.51 3.15 13.70
C CYS A 99 -36.44 2.78 14.74
N VAL A 100 -36.82 2.38 15.97
CA VAL A 100 -35.87 2.16 17.07
C VAL A 100 -34.81 1.10 16.73
N GLU A 101 -35.21 -0.01 16.11
CA GLU A 101 -34.26 -1.08 15.74
C GLU A 101 -33.31 -0.64 14.62
N GLY A 102 -33.80 0.16 13.65
CA GLY A 102 -32.96 0.78 12.62
C GLY A 102 -31.91 1.73 13.20
N ILE A 103 -32.24 2.45 14.27
CA ILE A 103 -31.28 3.33 14.99
C ILE A 103 -30.18 2.50 15.66
N ARG A 104 -30.55 1.41 16.35
CA ARG A 104 -29.58 0.51 17.00
C ARG A 104 -28.65 -0.13 15.98
N TYR A 105 -29.21 -0.64 14.88
CA TYR A 105 -28.45 -1.21 13.78
C TYR A 105 -27.45 -0.20 13.20
N THR A 106 -27.91 1.00 12.84
CA THR A 106 -27.03 2.04 12.27
C THR A 106 -25.95 2.51 13.24
N PHE A 107 -26.19 2.48 14.56
CA PHE A 107 -25.17 2.78 15.55
C PHE A 107 -24.05 1.74 15.55
N ASN A 108 -24.41 0.45 15.62
CA ASN A 108 -23.44 -0.65 15.64
C ASN A 108 -22.62 -0.70 14.34
N GLU A 109 -23.28 -0.54 13.20
CA GLU A 109 -22.59 -0.48 11.90
C GLU A 109 -21.67 0.74 11.82
N TYR A 110 -22.10 1.91 12.31
CA TYR A 110 -21.25 3.10 12.31
C TYR A 110 -19.99 2.89 13.15
N GLU A 111 -20.12 2.27 14.34
CA GLU A 111 -18.97 1.93 15.17
C GLU A 111 -18.03 0.95 14.44
N TYR A 112 -18.58 -0.12 13.86
CA TYR A 112 -17.82 -1.11 13.10
C TYR A 112 -17.00 -0.44 11.98
N TRP A 113 -17.65 0.34 11.11
CA TRP A 113 -16.99 1.01 10.00
C TRP A 113 -15.99 2.09 10.44
N THR A 114 -16.26 2.75 11.57
CA THR A 114 -15.32 3.70 12.17
C THR A 114 -14.05 3.00 12.66
N ARG A 115 -14.18 1.91 13.40
CA ARG A 115 -13.02 1.10 13.83
C ARG A 115 -12.27 0.51 12.63
N LYS A 116 -12.99 0.07 11.59
CA LYS A 116 -12.37 -0.42 10.35
C LYS A 116 -11.57 0.66 9.64
N CYS A 117 -12.09 1.89 9.56
CA CYS A 117 -11.33 3.04 9.05
C CYS A 117 -10.05 3.24 9.87
N PHE A 118 -10.12 3.24 11.20
CA PHE A 118 -8.93 3.43 12.05
C PHE A 118 -7.86 2.38 11.83
N VAL A 119 -8.24 1.10 11.66
CA VAL A 119 -7.27 0.03 11.35
C VAL A 119 -6.56 0.33 10.04
N LEU A 120 -7.31 0.60 8.98
CA LEU A 120 -6.75 0.87 7.64
C LEU A 120 -5.89 2.15 7.64
N GLU A 121 -6.36 3.22 8.28
CA GLU A 121 -5.64 4.48 8.41
C GLU A 121 -4.30 4.31 9.12
N ASN A 122 -4.23 3.50 10.17
CA ASN A 122 -2.96 3.27 10.88
C ASN A 122 -2.00 2.41 10.08
N LEU A 123 -2.46 1.36 9.40
CA LEU A 123 -1.61 0.55 8.51
C LEU A 123 -1.05 1.39 7.35
N ILE A 124 -1.86 2.28 6.77
CA ILE A 124 -1.40 3.21 5.73
C ILE A 124 -0.39 4.21 6.30
N ARG A 125 -0.67 4.78 7.48
CA ARG A 125 0.22 5.74 8.14
C ARG A 125 1.58 5.13 8.47
N GLU A 126 1.62 3.88 8.88
CA GLU A 126 2.86 3.14 9.15
C GLU A 126 3.74 3.03 7.89
N ARG A 127 3.12 2.80 6.73
CA ARG A 127 3.85 2.58 5.47
C ARG A 127 4.19 3.86 4.70
N MET A 128 3.32 4.87 4.75
CA MET A 128 3.46 6.12 3.99
C MET A 128 3.91 7.29 4.85
N GLY A 129 3.81 7.19 6.18
CA GLY A 129 4.05 8.29 7.11
C GLY A 129 2.88 9.26 7.28
N TYR A 130 1.81 9.13 6.48
CA TYR A 130 0.61 9.98 6.55
C TYR A 130 -0.66 9.24 6.13
N ILE A 131 -1.82 9.83 6.41
CA ILE A 131 -3.12 9.33 5.97
C ILE A 131 -3.66 10.27 4.88
N PRO A 132 -3.89 9.79 3.65
CA PRO A 132 -4.50 10.63 2.62
C PRO A 132 -5.90 11.09 3.05
N GLU A 133 -6.16 12.39 2.98
CA GLU A 133 -7.47 12.96 3.34
C GLU A 133 -8.56 12.51 2.36
N LYS A 134 -8.25 12.51 1.05
CA LYS A 134 -9.13 12.09 -0.02
C LYS A 134 -8.46 11.01 -0.88
N ILE A 135 -9.20 9.95 -1.16
CA ILE A 135 -8.78 8.84 -2.03
C ILE A 135 -9.79 8.73 -3.17
N SER A 136 -9.56 9.47 -4.25
CA SER A 136 -10.36 9.37 -5.49
C SER A 136 -9.82 8.27 -6.41
N ASP A 137 -10.57 7.91 -7.45
CA ASP A 137 -10.05 7.02 -8.51
C ASP A 137 -8.80 7.61 -9.15
N SER A 138 -8.82 8.91 -9.49
CA SER A 138 -7.65 9.60 -10.05
C SER A 138 -6.40 9.54 -9.16
N TYR A 139 -6.58 9.56 -7.83
CA TYR A 139 -5.48 9.44 -6.89
C TYR A 139 -4.86 8.03 -6.90
N LEU A 140 -5.72 7.00 -6.98
CA LEU A 140 -5.28 5.61 -7.07
C LEU A 140 -4.60 5.34 -8.43
N ASP A 141 -5.16 5.85 -9.52
CA ASP A 141 -4.60 5.75 -10.87
C ASP A 141 -3.21 6.40 -10.95
N GLU A 142 -3.03 7.55 -10.32
CA GLU A 142 -1.73 8.23 -10.25
C GLU A 142 -0.68 7.37 -9.52
N ILE A 143 -1.05 6.76 -8.38
CA ILE A 143 -0.15 5.86 -7.65
C ILE A 143 0.19 4.64 -8.50
N ILE A 144 -0.80 3.99 -9.11
CA ILE A 144 -0.59 2.83 -9.98
C ILE A 144 0.33 3.17 -11.15
N THR A 145 0.16 4.35 -11.75
CA THR A 145 1.02 4.83 -12.83
C THR A 145 2.46 4.96 -12.35
N LYS A 146 2.69 5.61 -11.20
CA LYS A 146 4.02 5.73 -10.58
C LYS A 146 4.63 4.37 -10.25
N MET A 147 3.84 3.41 -9.77
CA MET A 147 4.30 2.05 -9.50
C MET A 147 4.79 1.38 -10.78
N LYS A 148 4.01 1.42 -11.86
CA LYS A 148 4.39 0.87 -13.19
C LYS A 148 5.65 1.52 -13.75
N GLU A 149 5.74 2.85 -13.71
CA GLU A 149 6.92 3.60 -14.17
C GLU A 149 8.17 3.26 -13.35
N SER A 150 8.02 3.04 -12.05
CA SER A 150 9.12 2.65 -11.17
C SER A 150 9.62 1.24 -11.46
N GLN A 151 8.71 0.32 -11.79
CA GLN A 151 9.01 -1.08 -12.10
C GLN A 151 9.88 -1.21 -13.35
N GLN A 152 9.67 -0.34 -14.35
CA GLN A 152 10.46 -0.31 -15.58
C GLN A 152 11.93 0.14 -15.37
N LYS A 153 12.28 0.69 -14.20
CA LYS A 153 13.63 1.19 -13.90
C LYS A 153 14.49 0.09 -13.31
N VAL A 154 15.15 -0.67 -14.19
CA VAL A 154 16.08 -1.75 -13.83
C VAL A 154 17.25 -1.22 -12.99
N MET A 155 17.65 -1.98 -11.97
CA MET A 155 18.75 -1.67 -11.05
C MET A 155 20.11 -2.11 -11.61
N MET A 156 20.51 -1.54 -12.75
CA MET A 156 21.82 -1.81 -13.36
C MET A 156 22.79 -0.66 -13.12
N ILE A 157 23.96 -0.97 -12.57
CA ILE A 157 25.04 0.01 -12.42
C ILE A 157 25.80 0.07 -13.74
N SER A 158 25.70 1.18 -14.45
CA SER A 158 26.58 1.42 -15.60
C SER A 158 28.02 1.48 -15.11
N ALA A 159 28.92 0.71 -15.71
CA ALA A 159 30.35 0.96 -15.54
C ALA A 159 30.60 2.42 -15.95
N GLY A 160 31.00 3.26 -15.00
CA GLY A 160 31.34 4.64 -15.28
C GLY A 160 32.37 4.69 -16.40
N LYS A 161 32.28 5.70 -17.28
CA LYS A 161 33.34 5.94 -18.28
C LYS A 161 34.66 5.94 -17.52
N SER A 162 35.54 4.98 -17.80
CA SER A 162 36.88 4.92 -17.24
C SER A 162 37.49 6.31 -17.43
N ILE A 163 37.69 7.05 -16.35
CA ILE A 163 38.42 8.31 -16.41
C ILE A 163 39.82 7.88 -16.80
N VAL A 164 40.15 8.02 -18.09
CA VAL A 164 41.48 7.76 -18.62
C VAL A 164 42.45 8.54 -17.74
N ALA A 165 43.41 7.84 -17.15
CA ALA A 165 44.39 8.39 -16.23
C ALA A 165 45.02 9.66 -16.81
N GLY A 166 44.70 10.83 -16.25
CA GLY A 166 45.27 12.08 -16.76
C GLY A 166 44.62 13.40 -16.36
N GLN A 167 43.50 13.44 -15.63
CA GLN A 167 42.93 14.72 -15.19
C GLN A 167 42.77 14.78 -13.66
N LYS A 168 43.55 15.68 -13.05
CA LYS A 168 43.51 16.03 -11.63
C LYS A 168 42.09 16.46 -11.26
N LEU A 169 41.51 15.81 -10.26
CA LEU A 169 40.38 16.37 -9.51
C LEU A 169 40.88 17.61 -8.77
N THR A 170 40.56 18.79 -9.28
CA THR A 170 40.52 20.01 -8.47
C THR A 170 39.09 20.50 -8.39
N ASP A 171 38.65 20.60 -7.14
CA ASP A 171 37.56 21.43 -6.63
C ASP A 171 36.12 20.97 -6.88
N TYR A 172 35.60 20.16 -5.95
CA TYR A 172 34.19 20.21 -5.57
C TYR A 172 34.08 20.91 -4.21
N LYS A 173 33.98 22.25 -4.24
CA LYS A 173 33.48 23.01 -3.08
C LYS A 173 31.97 22.83 -3.03
N ARG A 174 31.49 22.15 -1.98
CA ARG A 174 30.08 22.17 -1.59
C ARG A 174 29.73 23.60 -1.14
N THR A 175 28.81 24.23 -1.85
CA THR A 175 27.90 25.26 -1.30
C THR A 175 26.71 24.59 -0.65
#